data_AF-G3Q373-F1
#
_entry.id   AF-G3Q373-F1
#
_cell.length_a   1.000
_cell.length_b   1.000
_cell.length_c   1.000
_cell.angle_alpha   90.00
_cell.angle_beta   90.00
_cell.angle_gamma   90.00
#
_symmetry.space_group_name_H-M   'P 1'
#
loop_
_entity.id
_entity.type
_entity.pdbx_description
1 polymer ?
#
loop_
_entity_poly.entity_id
_entity_poly.type
_entity_poly.pdbx_seq_one_letter_code
_entity_poly.pdbx_strand_id
1 'polypeptide(L)'
;QVTSETIKYRLEEAEATELMINSARDRYRPVATRGSVLYFVIASLSEIDPMYQFSLNYFKQLFTSTIETSEKSSVLEDRLQILLEQILLNSYINVSRGLFEQHKLIYSFMLCIEIMRQRGEISDAEWQHFLKGNVCLEKVYADRPDVSWLNDFYWRTCCELQDTLPCFKGISKEITTTHIFIELGRFQASVNPKTWEGYVSELGPLEESKEVKQGSGIRGHWNKRLGPFQKLILIKSFIEEKAVFAATECVIVSLGKQYLENPPVDLANLYNDTSPSILLVFLSTGSDPMGAFLRSAKGAFTEISQLFEDHVLGCQWRKIIFGICFFHAIIQERKKFGPLGWNIRYEFNDSDRECALLNLNLYCKDGTIPWDALIYITGEITYGGRVMDAWDQRCLRTILKGFFSPQTLKPGYAYSDSGTYYAPDTDELEQYKKYIESLPTIDDPEVFGMHENAHLAFQVTNAEK
;
A
#
# COMPACT_ATOMS: atom_id res chain seq x y z
N GLN A 1 37.39 63.24 13.32
CA GLN A 1 37.08 62.30 14.42
C GLN A 1 35.66 61.74 14.33
N VAL A 2 34.65 62.55 14.00
CA VAL A 2 33.22 62.14 13.88
C VAL A 2 32.96 60.96 12.91
N THR A 3 33.74 60.83 11.83
CA THR A 3 33.59 59.73 10.86
C THR A 3 34.06 58.36 11.38
N SER A 4 35.07 58.32 12.25
CA SER A 4 35.59 57.07 12.82
C SER A 4 34.65 56.51 13.91
N GLU A 5 34.11 57.40 14.74
CA GLU A 5 33.14 57.03 15.78
C GLU A 5 31.81 56.52 15.19
N THR A 6 31.35 57.12 14.09
CA THR A 6 30.14 56.66 13.37
C THR A 6 30.34 55.26 12.77
N ILE A 7 31.52 54.96 12.24
CA ILE A 7 31.84 53.63 11.70
C ILE A 7 31.89 52.60 12.82
N LYS A 8 32.50 52.95 13.96
CA LYS A 8 32.57 52.06 15.12
C LYS A 8 31.19 51.72 15.68
N TYR A 9 30.32 52.71 15.81
CA TYR A 9 28.92 52.50 16.23
C TYR A 9 28.14 51.61 15.25
N ARG A 10 28.27 51.84 13.93
CA ARG A 10 27.63 50.98 12.92
C ARG A 10 28.18 49.56 12.90
N LEU A 11 29.47 49.38 13.21
CA LEU A 11 30.08 48.06 13.33
C LEU A 11 29.49 47.31 14.54
N GLU A 12 29.39 47.97 15.69
CA GLU A 12 28.78 47.40 16.91
C GLU A 12 27.30 47.05 16.70
N GLU A 13 26.53 47.90 15.99
CA GLU A 13 25.14 47.62 15.62
C GLU A 13 25.02 46.45 14.62
N ALA A 14 25.94 46.36 13.66
CA ALA A 14 25.99 45.26 12.70
C ALA A 14 26.33 43.93 13.38
N GLU A 15 27.30 43.90 14.30
CA GLU A 15 27.65 42.72 15.09
C GLU A 15 26.49 42.26 15.97
N ALA A 16 25.80 43.20 16.64
CA ALA A 16 24.60 42.88 17.43
C ALA A 16 23.48 42.29 16.55
N THR A 17 23.25 42.87 15.37
CA THR A 17 22.26 42.40 14.40
C THR A 17 22.63 41.02 13.86
N GLU A 18 23.91 40.76 13.57
CA GLU A 18 24.39 39.47 13.09
C GLU A 18 24.17 38.37 14.13
N LEU A 19 24.46 38.64 15.41
CA LEU A 19 24.21 37.72 16.51
C LEU A 19 22.71 37.40 16.65
N MET A 20 21.84 38.41 16.51
CA MET A 20 20.39 38.21 16.53
C MET A 20 19.92 37.35 15.35
N ILE A 21 20.43 37.59 14.13
CA ILE A 21 20.11 36.81 12.95
C ILE A 21 20.59 35.37 13.12
N ASN A 22 21.81 35.14 13.60
CA ASN A 22 22.35 33.80 13.80
C ASN A 22 21.56 33.03 14.87
N SER A 23 21.22 33.68 15.99
CA SER A 23 20.35 33.09 17.01
C SER A 23 18.97 32.74 16.45
N ALA A 24 18.39 33.58 15.61
CA ALA A 24 17.11 33.28 14.95
C ALA A 24 17.23 32.11 13.96
N ARG A 25 18.29 32.09 13.14
CA ARG A 25 18.54 31.02 12.15
C ARG A 25 18.68 29.65 12.81
N ASP A 26 19.38 29.58 13.93
CA ASP A 26 19.56 28.32 14.65
C ASP A 26 18.26 27.75 15.19
N ARG A 27 17.32 28.62 15.60
CA ARG A 27 15.98 28.18 16.05
C ARG A 27 15.14 27.58 14.93
N TYR A 28 15.25 28.09 13.70
CA TYR A 28 14.53 27.55 12.54
C TYR A 28 15.26 26.43 11.80
N ARG A 29 16.50 26.11 12.21
CA ARG A 29 17.30 25.04 11.62
C ARG A 29 16.56 23.69 11.54
N PRO A 30 15.80 23.22 12.55
CA PRO A 30 15.07 21.95 12.46
C PRO A 30 14.07 21.89 11.31
N VAL A 31 13.37 23.00 11.04
CA VAL A 31 12.41 23.12 9.93
C VAL A 31 13.12 23.08 8.58
N ALA A 32 14.26 23.77 8.46
CA ALA A 32 15.09 23.75 7.26
C ALA A 32 15.66 22.34 7.00
N THR A 33 16.16 21.66 8.04
CA THR A 33 16.65 20.28 7.94
C THR A 33 15.52 19.34 7.52
N ARG A 34 14.32 19.46 8.10
CA ARG A 34 13.15 18.67 7.68
C ARG A 34 12.81 18.92 6.22
N GLY A 35 12.74 20.17 5.78
CA GLY A 35 12.49 20.52 4.38
C GLY A 35 13.51 19.92 3.41
N SER A 36 14.79 19.90 3.79
CA SER A 36 15.83 19.24 3.01
C SER A 36 15.62 17.73 2.90
N VAL A 37 15.28 17.06 4.00
CA VAL A 37 14.99 15.61 4.01
C VAL A 37 13.82 15.30 3.09
N LEU A 38 12.72 16.06 3.19
CA LEU A 38 11.55 15.90 2.33
C LEU A 38 11.89 16.06 0.85
N TYR A 39 12.67 17.08 0.49
CA TYR A 39 13.07 17.30 -0.90
C TYR A 39 13.89 16.13 -1.45
N PHE A 40 14.85 15.60 -0.68
CA PHE A 40 15.64 14.46 -1.13
C PHE A 40 14.79 13.20 -1.32
N VAL A 41 13.83 12.94 -0.43
CA VAL A 41 12.87 11.84 -0.62
C VAL A 41 12.10 12.02 -1.93
N ILE A 42 11.58 13.23 -2.17
CA ILE A 42 10.81 13.54 -3.38
C ILE A 42 11.68 13.42 -4.64
N ALA A 43 12.94 13.85 -4.59
CA ALA A 43 13.87 13.73 -5.70
C ALA A 43 14.19 12.27 -6.03
N SER A 44 14.33 11.42 -5.00
CA SER A 44 14.55 9.97 -5.16
C SER A 44 13.34 9.23 -5.75
N LEU A 45 12.13 9.81 -5.77
CA LEU A 45 10.98 9.18 -6.44
C LEU A 45 11.21 8.99 -7.94
N SER A 46 12.05 9.82 -8.56
CA SER A 46 12.42 9.68 -9.97
C SER A 46 13.19 8.38 -10.28
N GLU A 47 13.76 7.73 -9.26
CA GLU A 47 14.40 6.41 -9.39
C GLU A 47 13.37 5.27 -9.48
N ILE A 48 12.17 5.48 -8.95
CA ILE A 48 11.07 4.50 -9.01
C ILE A 48 10.41 4.56 -10.38
N ASP A 49 9.98 5.75 -10.81
CA ASP A 49 9.36 5.97 -12.10
C ASP A 49 9.84 7.31 -12.69
N PRO A 50 10.31 7.33 -13.95
CA PRO A 50 10.75 8.57 -14.62
C PRO A 50 9.69 9.67 -14.67
N MET A 51 8.40 9.35 -14.48
CA MET A 51 7.31 10.32 -14.39
C MET A 51 7.36 11.17 -13.10
N TYR A 52 8.05 10.71 -12.05
CA TYR A 52 8.11 11.38 -10.75
C TYR A 52 9.25 12.39 -10.66
N GLN A 53 9.20 13.40 -11.53
CA GLN A 53 10.19 14.47 -11.58
C GLN A 53 9.64 15.75 -10.95
N PHE A 54 10.20 16.12 -9.82
CA PHE A 54 9.88 17.36 -9.12
C PHE A 54 11.09 18.30 -9.11
N SER A 55 10.93 19.50 -9.66
CA SER A 55 12.00 20.49 -9.64
C SER A 55 12.18 21.10 -8.24
N LEU A 56 13.41 21.48 -7.90
CA LEU A 56 13.69 22.24 -6.68
C LEU A 56 12.90 23.55 -6.62
N ASN A 57 12.67 24.19 -7.77
CA ASN A 57 11.90 25.42 -7.85
C ASN A 57 10.43 25.20 -7.45
N TYR A 58 9.82 24.12 -7.93
CA TYR A 58 8.47 23.74 -7.52
C TYR A 58 8.40 23.48 -6.01
N PHE A 59 9.33 22.69 -5.48
CA PHE A 59 9.36 22.41 -4.03
C PHE A 59 9.56 23.67 -3.20
N LYS A 60 10.43 24.61 -3.63
CA LYS A 60 10.60 25.91 -2.97
C LYS A 60 9.33 26.74 -2.97
N GLN A 61 8.60 26.79 -4.07
CA GLN A 61 7.33 27.51 -4.16
C GLN A 61 6.29 26.91 -3.20
N LEU A 62 6.16 25.58 -3.19
CA LEU A 62 5.29 24.87 -2.26
C LEU A 62 5.66 25.13 -0.79
N PHE A 63 6.96 25.09 -0.48
CA PHE A 63 7.48 25.33 0.86
C PHE A 63 7.20 26.77 1.34
N THR A 64 7.46 27.77 0.50
CA THR A 64 7.16 29.18 0.79
C THR A 64 5.66 29.41 0.96
N SER A 65 4.84 28.87 0.06
CA SER A 65 3.37 28.99 0.14
C SER A 65 2.83 28.39 1.44
N THR A 66 3.37 27.24 1.88
CA THR A 66 2.97 26.62 3.15
C THR A 66 3.36 27.49 4.35
N ILE A 67 4.52 28.13 4.33
CA ILE A 67 4.94 29.05 5.41
C ILE A 67 4.03 30.29 5.48
N GLU A 68 3.56 30.79 4.34
CA GLU A 68 2.69 31.97 4.27
C GLU A 68 1.25 31.68 4.70
N THR A 69 0.69 30.53 4.32
CA THR A 69 -0.69 30.14 4.63
C THR A 69 -0.88 29.52 6.01
N SER A 70 0.21 29.00 6.60
CA SER A 70 0.19 28.32 7.89
C SER A 70 -0.19 29.22 9.07
N GLU A 71 -0.80 28.62 10.09
CA GLU A 71 -1.28 29.33 11.28
C GLU A 71 -0.15 29.98 12.07
N LYS A 72 -0.27 31.29 12.32
CA LYS A 72 0.74 32.04 13.07
C LYS A 72 0.49 31.87 14.57
N SER A 73 1.52 31.44 15.30
CA SER A 73 1.51 31.39 16.77
C SER A 73 2.43 32.45 17.35
N SER A 74 2.08 32.97 18.52
CA SER A 74 2.92 33.88 19.31
C SER A 74 4.07 33.14 20.02
N VAL A 75 3.93 31.83 20.24
CA VAL A 75 4.96 30.97 20.83
C VAL A 75 5.77 30.32 19.71
N LEU A 76 7.09 30.50 19.76
CA LEU A 76 7.99 30.02 18.71
C LEU A 76 7.97 28.49 18.59
N GLU A 77 7.99 27.76 19.70
CA GLU A 77 7.99 26.29 19.68
C GLU A 77 6.73 25.73 19.03
N ASP A 78 5.56 26.26 19.41
CA ASP A 78 4.28 25.89 18.79
C ASP A 78 4.28 26.24 17.30
N ARG A 79 4.82 27.40 16.92
CA ARG A 79 4.95 27.79 15.51
C ARG A 79 5.84 26.82 14.73
N LEU A 80 6.96 26.38 15.31
CA LEU A 80 7.86 25.42 14.67
C LEU A 80 7.16 24.07 14.48
N GLN A 81 6.40 23.60 15.47
CA GLN A 81 5.66 22.34 15.37
C GLN A 81 4.57 22.41 14.30
N ILE A 82 3.78 23.48 14.27
CA ILE A 82 2.76 23.72 13.23
C ILE A 82 3.39 23.71 11.84
N LEU A 83 4.53 24.40 11.68
CA LEU A 83 5.25 24.42 10.40
C LEU A 83 5.72 23.02 9.99
N LEU A 84 6.30 22.25 10.90
CA LEU A 84 6.77 20.89 10.60
C LEU A 84 5.62 19.98 10.15
N GLU A 85 4.47 20.04 10.82
CA GLU A 85 3.31 19.22 10.50
C GLU A 85 2.67 19.64 9.17
N GLN A 86 2.46 20.94 8.96
CA GLN A 86 1.82 21.44 7.74
C GLN A 86 2.70 21.29 6.50
N ILE A 87 4.02 21.50 6.61
CA ILE A 87 4.95 21.26 5.51
C ILE A 87 4.94 19.78 5.11
N LEU A 88 4.95 18.88 6.09
CA LEU A 88 4.89 17.44 5.83
C LEU A 88 3.58 17.05 5.13
N LEU A 89 2.45 17.50 5.66
CA LEU A 89 1.13 17.18 5.11
C LEU A 89 0.94 17.75 3.70
N ASN A 90 1.28 19.03 3.49
CA ASN A 90 1.10 19.67 2.19
C ASN A 90 2.05 19.10 1.12
N SER A 91 3.27 18.75 1.51
CA SER A 91 4.20 18.03 0.62
C SER A 91 3.66 16.65 0.25
N TYR A 92 3.14 15.91 1.24
CA TYR A 92 2.54 14.60 1.00
C TYR A 92 1.34 14.68 0.04
N ILE A 93 0.39 15.59 0.28
CA ILE A 93 -0.82 15.74 -0.54
C ILE A 93 -0.45 16.10 -1.99
N ASN A 94 0.44 17.08 -2.18
CA ASN A 94 0.77 17.53 -3.54
C ASN A 94 1.55 16.50 -4.35
N VAL A 95 2.48 15.79 -3.71
CA VAL A 95 3.24 14.73 -4.38
C VAL A 95 2.36 13.51 -4.63
N SER A 96 1.58 13.07 -3.63
CA SER A 96 0.72 11.87 -3.75
C SER A 96 -0.36 12.00 -4.83
N ARG A 97 -0.84 13.22 -5.14
CA ARG A 97 -1.74 13.48 -6.28
C ARG A 97 -1.13 13.08 -7.63
N GLY A 98 0.19 13.17 -7.78
CA GLY A 98 0.91 12.80 -8.99
C GLY A 98 1.44 11.37 -9.02
N LEU A 99 1.29 10.61 -7.94
CA LEU A 99 1.78 9.24 -7.84
C LEU A 99 0.71 8.21 -8.26
N PHE A 100 1.17 7.11 -8.86
CA PHE A 100 0.31 5.94 -9.05
C PHE A 100 -0.02 5.32 -7.70
N GLU A 101 -1.20 4.70 -7.61
CA GLU A 101 -1.71 4.09 -6.38
C GLU A 101 -0.70 3.14 -5.72
N GLN A 102 -0.05 2.31 -6.54
CA GLN A 102 0.96 1.34 -6.10
C GLN A 102 2.20 1.98 -5.45
N HIS A 103 2.55 3.22 -5.77
CA HIS A 103 3.76 3.89 -5.26
C HIS A 103 3.48 4.84 -4.09
N LYS A 104 2.20 5.12 -3.77
CA LYS A 104 1.84 6.01 -2.66
C LYS A 104 2.27 5.45 -1.30
N LEU A 105 2.09 4.14 -1.08
CA LEU A 105 2.54 3.50 0.16
C LEU A 105 4.06 3.56 0.30
N ILE A 106 4.80 3.32 -0.80
CA ILE A 106 6.27 3.40 -0.83
C ILE A 106 6.71 4.81 -0.43
N TYR A 107 6.10 5.84 -1.03
CA TYR A 107 6.41 7.24 -0.69
C TYR A 107 6.14 7.55 0.79
N SER A 108 4.98 7.13 1.30
CA SER A 108 4.58 7.33 2.71
C SER A 108 5.55 6.66 3.67
N PHE A 109 5.99 5.44 3.32
CA PHE A 109 6.97 4.69 4.08
C PHE A 109 8.35 5.34 4.02
N MET A 110 8.83 5.77 2.85
CA MET A 110 10.11 6.49 2.71
C MET A 110 10.13 7.78 3.54
N LEU A 111 9.05 8.56 3.52
CA LEU A 111 8.91 9.74 4.37
C LEU A 111 9.02 9.39 5.86
N CYS A 112 8.31 8.33 6.29
CA CYS A 112 8.35 7.86 7.67
C CYS A 112 9.76 7.48 8.10
N ILE A 113 10.46 6.67 7.29
CA ILE A 113 11.81 6.20 7.59
C ILE A 113 12.80 7.36 7.65
N GLU A 114 12.80 8.26 6.67
CA GLU A 114 13.73 9.40 6.66
C GLU A 114 13.48 10.36 7.84
N ILE A 115 12.22 10.52 8.25
CA ILE A 115 11.87 11.29 9.44
C ILE A 115 12.42 10.65 10.71
N MET A 116 12.34 9.32 10.83
CA MET A 116 12.86 8.55 11.95
C MET A 116 14.40 8.50 11.97
N ARG A 117 15.04 8.42 10.79
CA ARG A 117 16.50 8.54 10.63
C ARG A 117 16.99 9.91 11.06
N GLN A 118 16.28 10.98 10.68
CA GLN A 118 16.61 12.35 11.13
C GLN A 118 16.52 12.49 12.66
N ARG A 119 15.61 11.75 13.33
CA ARG A 119 15.49 11.73 14.80
C ARG A 119 16.52 10.82 15.48
N GLY A 120 17.25 10.01 14.71
CA GLY A 120 18.21 9.03 15.25
C GLY A 120 17.56 7.77 15.82
N GLU A 121 16.28 7.52 15.53
CA GLU A 121 15.55 6.32 15.98
C GLU A 121 15.90 5.07 15.17
N ILE A 122 16.38 5.27 13.93
CA ILE A 122 16.80 4.22 13.00
C ILE A 122 18.26 4.44 12.63
N SER A 123 19.06 3.39 12.75
CA SER A 123 20.44 3.37 12.28
C SER A 123 20.54 2.97 10.80
N ASP A 124 21.59 3.44 10.12
CA ASP A 124 21.84 3.07 8.71
C ASP A 124 22.04 1.56 8.53
N ALA A 125 22.55 0.87 9.54
CA ALA A 125 22.70 -0.60 9.54
C ALA A 125 21.34 -1.30 9.55
N GLU A 126 20.40 -0.84 10.37
CA GLU A 126 19.02 -1.37 10.40
C GLU A 126 18.30 -1.14 9.07
N TRP A 127 18.46 0.04 8.47
CA TRP A 127 17.87 0.35 7.17
C TRP A 127 18.47 -0.51 6.04
N GLN A 128 19.79 -0.64 5.99
CA GLN A 128 20.45 -1.48 4.98
C GLN A 128 20.07 -2.96 5.11
N HIS A 129 19.96 -3.46 6.35
CA HIS A 129 19.50 -4.83 6.61
C HIS A 129 18.04 -5.01 6.17
N PHE A 130 17.16 -4.04 6.44
CA PHE A 130 15.78 -4.08 5.99
C PHE A 130 15.68 -4.11 4.45
N LEU A 131 16.46 -3.30 3.73
CA LEU A 131 16.39 -3.24 2.26
C LEU A 131 17.00 -4.49 1.58
N LYS A 132 18.24 -4.80 1.91
CA LYS A 132 19.01 -5.84 1.18
C LYS A 132 18.68 -7.25 1.66
N GLY A 133 17.98 -7.37 2.79
CA GLY A 133 17.97 -8.63 3.53
C GLY A 133 19.40 -9.05 3.86
N ASN A 134 19.64 -10.36 3.91
CA ASN A 134 20.97 -10.87 4.15
C ASN A 134 21.77 -11.05 2.83
N VAL A 135 22.98 -10.49 2.77
CA VAL A 135 23.98 -10.73 1.71
C VAL A 135 25.20 -11.50 2.27
N CYS A 136 25.12 -12.01 3.50
CA CYS A 136 26.25 -12.66 4.16
C CYS A 136 26.43 -14.09 3.64
N LEU A 137 27.47 -14.26 2.83
CA LEU A 137 28.01 -15.54 2.38
C LEU A 137 28.42 -16.38 3.60
N GLU A 138 27.79 -17.55 3.75
CA GLU A 138 28.25 -18.74 4.50
C GLU A 138 29.03 -18.46 5.80
N LYS A 139 28.37 -17.90 6.82
CA LYS A 139 28.87 -18.01 8.20
C LYS A 139 28.41 -19.34 8.80
N VAL A 140 29.33 -20.05 9.43
CA VAL A 140 29.02 -21.23 10.24
C VAL A 140 28.42 -20.75 11.57
N TYR A 141 27.11 -20.85 11.68
CA TYR A 141 26.38 -20.55 12.92
C TYR A 141 26.42 -21.74 13.87
N ALA A 142 26.19 -21.47 15.16
CA ALA A 142 26.05 -22.51 16.17
C ALA A 142 24.93 -23.49 15.80
N ASP A 143 25.11 -24.76 16.16
CA ASP A 143 24.15 -25.82 15.85
C ASP A 143 22.74 -25.46 16.31
N ARG A 144 21.76 -25.75 15.44
CA ARG A 144 20.35 -25.50 15.69
C ARG A 144 19.93 -26.28 16.95
N PRO A 145 19.21 -25.65 17.90
CA PRO A 145 18.65 -26.38 19.03
C PRO A 145 17.62 -27.40 18.54
N ASP A 146 17.54 -28.56 19.20
CA ASP A 146 16.65 -29.65 18.80
C ASP A 146 15.18 -29.32 19.13
N VAL A 147 14.57 -28.50 18.27
CA VAL A 147 13.22 -27.97 18.41
C VAL A 147 12.44 -28.27 17.12
N SER A 148 11.30 -28.93 17.23
CA SER A 148 10.56 -29.46 16.08
C SER A 148 9.97 -28.40 15.15
N TRP A 149 9.62 -27.22 15.67
CA TRP A 149 9.00 -26.13 14.89
C TRP A 149 10.02 -25.16 14.28
N LEU A 150 11.27 -25.17 14.75
CA LEU A 150 12.29 -24.22 14.32
C LEU A 150 13.04 -24.78 13.10
N ASN A 151 12.80 -24.21 11.93
CA ASN A 151 13.52 -24.56 10.70
C ASN A 151 14.95 -23.97 10.71
N ASP A 152 15.87 -24.60 9.96
CA ASP A 152 17.24 -24.09 9.75
C ASP A 152 17.25 -22.67 9.18
N PHE A 153 16.29 -22.36 8.30
CA PHE A 153 16.10 -21.01 7.77
C PHE A 153 15.86 -19.99 8.89
N TYR A 154 14.84 -20.21 9.72
CA TYR A 154 14.49 -19.31 10.82
C TYR A 154 15.59 -19.21 11.88
N TRP A 155 16.31 -20.29 12.16
CA TRP A 155 17.45 -20.27 13.09
C TRP A 155 18.59 -19.39 12.57
N ARG A 156 18.94 -19.52 11.28
CA ARG A 156 19.96 -18.67 10.64
C ARG A 156 19.56 -17.20 10.72
N THR A 157 18.30 -16.89 10.39
CA THR A 157 17.75 -15.53 10.52
C THR A 157 17.89 -14.96 11.93
N CYS A 158 17.63 -15.75 12.98
CA CYS A 158 17.86 -15.33 14.37
C CYS A 158 19.33 -14.99 14.66
N CYS A 159 20.25 -15.87 14.23
CA CYS A 159 21.68 -15.66 14.44
C CYS A 159 22.18 -14.42 13.67
N GLU A 160 21.69 -14.23 12.45
CA GLU A 160 22.00 -13.08 11.60
C GLU A 160 21.52 -11.77 12.21
N LEU A 161 20.27 -11.72 12.70
CA LEU A 161 19.72 -10.54 13.36
C LEU A 161 20.53 -10.18 14.61
N GLN A 162 20.93 -11.18 15.38
CA GLN A 162 21.75 -10.99 16.58
C GLN A 162 23.14 -10.44 16.27
N ASP A 163 23.79 -10.92 15.20
CA ASP A 163 25.13 -10.50 14.80
C ASP A 163 25.13 -9.12 14.15
N THR A 164 24.11 -8.83 13.33
CA THR A 164 24.03 -7.61 12.54
C THR A 164 23.54 -6.42 13.36
N LEU A 165 22.57 -6.65 14.24
CA LEU A 165 21.81 -5.60 14.89
C LEU A 165 21.87 -5.75 16.42
N PRO A 166 22.50 -4.81 17.15
CA PRO A 166 22.61 -4.88 18.61
C PRO A 166 21.25 -4.96 19.33
N CYS A 167 20.21 -4.38 18.75
CA CYS A 167 18.85 -4.38 19.28
C CYS A 167 18.24 -5.79 19.36
N PHE A 168 18.72 -6.76 18.58
CA PHE A 168 18.27 -8.17 18.59
C PHE A 168 19.21 -9.13 19.33
N LYS A 169 20.20 -8.61 20.06
CA LYS A 169 21.10 -9.46 20.86
C LYS A 169 20.30 -10.35 21.82
N GLY A 170 20.51 -11.67 21.75
CA GLY A 170 19.84 -12.66 22.58
C GLY A 170 18.63 -13.35 21.94
N ILE A 171 18.19 -12.92 20.75
CA ILE A 171 17.00 -13.49 20.09
C ILE A 171 17.12 -15.00 19.84
N SER A 172 18.31 -15.49 19.48
CA SER A 172 18.57 -16.92 19.27
C SER A 172 18.25 -17.77 20.50
N LYS A 173 18.53 -17.29 21.71
CA LYS A 173 18.20 -18.02 22.95
C LYS A 173 16.72 -17.83 23.30
N GLU A 174 16.24 -16.58 23.21
CA GLU A 174 14.91 -16.20 23.67
C GLU A 174 13.77 -16.76 22.82
N ILE A 175 14.01 -17.05 21.54
CA ILE A 175 12.99 -17.63 20.65
C ILE A 175 12.56 -19.05 21.08
N THR A 176 13.43 -19.78 21.80
CA THR A 176 13.11 -21.12 22.31
C THR A 176 12.56 -21.11 23.74
N THR A 177 12.88 -20.07 24.53
CA THR A 177 12.54 -20.00 25.96
C THR A 177 11.31 -19.15 26.26
N THR A 178 10.91 -18.23 25.37
CA THR A 178 9.82 -17.28 25.60
C THR A 178 8.97 -17.10 24.36
N HIS A 179 7.66 -16.90 24.54
CA HIS A 179 6.78 -16.54 23.43
C HIS A 179 7.03 -15.09 22.98
N ILE A 180 7.48 -14.91 21.74
CA ILE A 180 7.75 -13.61 21.14
C ILE A 180 6.50 -13.13 20.41
N PHE A 181 5.73 -12.32 21.12
CA PHE A 181 4.56 -11.62 20.59
C PHE A 181 4.93 -10.18 20.25
N ILE A 182 4.59 -9.75 19.03
CA ILE A 182 4.83 -8.39 18.52
C ILE A 182 3.48 -7.71 18.29
N GLU A 183 3.36 -6.50 18.81
CA GLU A 183 2.22 -5.60 18.60
C GLU A 183 2.72 -4.31 17.94
N LEU A 184 2.18 -4.02 16.76
CA LEU A 184 2.45 -2.83 15.96
C LEU A 184 1.13 -2.22 15.51
N GLY A 185 0.65 -1.22 16.25
CA GLY A 185 -0.66 -0.62 16.00
C GLY A 185 -1.77 -1.65 16.17
N ARG A 186 -2.50 -1.94 15.10
CA ARG A 186 -3.55 -2.97 15.07
C ARG A 186 -3.02 -4.37 14.71
N PHE A 187 -1.77 -4.46 14.25
CA PHE A 187 -1.17 -5.73 13.89
C PHE A 187 -0.64 -6.47 15.13
N GLN A 188 -1.03 -7.72 15.24
CA GLN A 188 -0.57 -8.63 16.28
C GLN A 188 -0.07 -9.92 15.64
N ALA A 189 1.21 -10.23 15.87
CA ALA A 189 1.82 -11.44 15.32
C ALA A 189 2.70 -12.15 16.35
N SER A 190 2.71 -13.46 16.26
CA SER A 190 3.57 -14.33 17.07
C SER A 190 4.68 -14.86 16.17
N VAL A 191 5.93 -14.58 16.53
CA VAL A 191 7.10 -15.04 15.75
C VAL A 191 7.35 -16.53 15.97
N ASN A 192 7.00 -17.05 17.15
CA ASN A 192 7.09 -18.45 17.51
C ASN A 192 5.73 -19.00 17.96
N PRO A 193 5.58 -20.34 18.08
CA PRO A 193 4.29 -20.95 18.46
C PRO A 193 3.77 -20.40 19.77
N LYS A 194 2.45 -20.22 19.90
CA LYS A 194 1.81 -19.69 21.11
C LYS A 194 2.00 -20.56 22.35
N THR A 195 2.17 -21.86 22.14
CA THR A 195 2.39 -22.85 23.20
C THR A 195 3.55 -23.76 22.80
N TRP A 196 4.54 -23.88 23.69
CA TRP A 196 5.70 -24.76 23.55
C TRP A 196 6.13 -25.23 24.93
N GLU A 197 6.45 -26.52 25.08
CA GLU A 197 6.81 -27.13 26.37
C GLU A 197 8.09 -26.52 26.97
N GLY A 198 8.96 -25.94 26.15
CA GLY A 198 10.18 -25.27 26.58
C GLY A 198 10.01 -23.83 27.07
N TYR A 199 8.79 -23.27 27.07
CA TYR A 199 8.59 -21.89 27.52
C TYR A 199 8.57 -21.76 29.04
N VAL A 200 9.24 -20.72 29.53
CA VAL A 200 9.26 -20.38 30.95
C VAL A 200 7.92 -19.73 31.34
N SER A 201 7.34 -20.16 32.46
CA SER A 201 6.02 -19.69 32.93
C SER A 201 6.03 -18.26 33.49
N GLU A 202 7.19 -17.74 33.92
CA GLU A 202 7.34 -16.39 34.49
C GLU A 202 8.53 -15.64 33.88
N LEU A 203 8.28 -14.43 33.37
CA LEU A 203 9.30 -13.50 32.88
C LEU A 203 9.77 -12.59 34.02
N GLY A 204 11.08 -12.49 34.22
CA GLY A 204 11.66 -11.57 35.21
C GLY A 204 11.44 -10.08 34.86
N PRO A 205 11.37 -9.17 35.84
CA PRO A 205 11.14 -7.75 35.61
C PRO A 205 12.27 -7.07 34.81
N LEU A 206 11.92 -6.04 34.02
CA LEU A 206 12.87 -5.18 33.31
C LEU A 206 13.70 -4.38 34.33
N GLU A 207 14.94 -4.78 34.62
CA GLU A 207 15.86 -3.90 35.34
C GLU A 207 16.26 -2.71 34.45
N GLU A 208 15.95 -1.52 34.93
CA GLU A 208 16.40 -0.23 34.39
C GLU A 208 17.92 -0.14 34.42
N SER A 209 18.47 0.43 33.36
CA SER A 209 19.89 0.69 33.12
C SER A 209 20.70 1.04 34.38
N LYS A 210 21.64 0.17 34.77
CA LYS A 210 23.05 0.50 35.08
C LYS A 210 23.84 -0.78 35.40
N GLU A 211 24.93 -0.95 34.66
CA GLU A 211 26.01 -1.92 34.85
C GLU A 211 25.73 -3.39 34.50
N VAL A 212 26.49 -3.85 33.50
CA VAL A 212 26.62 -5.24 33.07
C VAL A 212 27.11 -6.09 34.24
N LYS A 213 26.21 -6.80 34.92
CA LYS A 213 26.56 -8.04 35.61
C LYS A 213 26.35 -9.20 34.65
N GLN A 214 27.45 -9.86 34.30
CA GLN A 214 27.44 -11.11 33.56
C GLN A 214 26.77 -12.18 34.42
N GLY A 215 25.67 -12.74 33.92
CA GLY A 215 25.02 -13.93 34.48
C GLY A 215 23.55 -13.71 34.82
N SER A 216 22.68 -14.43 34.11
CA SER A 216 21.27 -14.68 34.43
C SER A 216 20.30 -13.48 34.31
N GLY A 217 19.50 -13.49 33.24
CA GLY A 217 18.31 -12.63 33.13
C GLY A 217 17.62 -12.81 31.78
N ILE A 218 16.69 -13.75 31.69
CA ILE A 218 15.82 -13.94 30.52
C ILE A 218 14.97 -12.67 30.37
N ARG A 219 15.07 -11.95 29.24
CA ARG A 219 14.33 -10.70 28.99
C ARG A 219 13.38 -10.80 27.80
N GLY A 220 12.29 -11.55 27.93
CA GLY A 220 11.28 -11.74 26.87
C GLY A 220 10.35 -10.54 26.55
N HIS A 221 10.64 -9.32 27.01
CA HIS A 221 9.79 -8.14 26.75
C HIS A 221 10.15 -7.41 25.44
N TRP A 222 10.06 -8.13 24.31
CA TRP A 222 10.40 -7.60 22.97
C TRP A 222 9.56 -6.38 22.59
N ASN A 223 8.26 -6.36 22.92
CA ASN A 223 7.37 -5.25 22.60
C ASN A 223 7.75 -3.90 23.23
N LYS A 224 8.40 -3.91 24.41
CA LYS A 224 8.87 -2.70 25.10
C LYS A 224 10.29 -2.30 24.70
N ARG A 225 11.09 -3.28 24.26
CA ARG A 225 12.50 -3.10 23.89
C ARG A 225 12.66 -2.56 22.47
N LEU A 226 11.75 -2.92 21.58
CA LEU A 226 11.84 -2.60 20.15
C LEU A 226 10.96 -1.40 19.78
N GLY A 227 11.51 -0.49 19.00
CA GLY A 227 10.75 0.57 18.34
C GLY A 227 9.91 0.03 17.18
N PRO A 228 9.03 0.87 16.59
CA PRO A 228 8.16 0.46 15.48
C PRO A 228 8.93 -0.15 14.29
N PHE A 229 10.06 0.44 13.93
CA PHE A 229 10.88 -0.04 12.80
C PHE A 229 11.59 -1.37 13.12
N GLN A 230 12.10 -1.55 14.34
CA GLN A 230 12.71 -2.83 14.73
C GLN A 230 11.65 -3.95 14.78
N LYS A 231 10.42 -3.65 15.20
CA LYS A 231 9.30 -4.60 15.10
C LYS A 231 9.01 -4.98 13.65
N LEU A 232 9.05 -4.01 12.74
CA LEU A 232 8.88 -4.25 11.30
C LEU A 232 9.98 -5.16 10.72
N ILE A 233 11.25 -4.99 11.14
CA ILE A 233 12.35 -5.88 10.73
C ILE A 233 12.07 -7.34 11.13
N LEU A 234 11.58 -7.57 12.36
CA LEU A 234 11.21 -8.93 12.78
C LEU A 234 10.07 -9.49 11.95
N ILE A 235 9.03 -8.69 11.70
CA ILE A 235 7.89 -9.14 10.89
C ILE A 235 8.36 -9.49 9.48
N LYS A 236 9.15 -8.64 8.83
CA LYS A 236 9.71 -8.94 7.50
C LYS A 236 10.53 -10.24 7.50
N SER A 237 11.31 -10.48 8.56
CA SER A 237 12.24 -11.61 8.64
C SER A 237 11.55 -12.96 8.85
N PHE A 238 10.43 -12.99 9.57
CA PHE A 238 9.74 -14.25 9.93
C PHE A 238 8.40 -14.44 9.22
N ILE A 239 7.75 -13.35 8.80
CA ILE A 239 6.37 -13.29 8.29
C ILE A 239 6.35 -12.30 7.10
N GLU A 240 7.09 -12.62 6.05
CA GLU A 240 7.30 -11.77 4.88
C GLU A 240 5.97 -11.40 4.19
N GLU A 241 5.00 -12.31 4.18
CA GLU A 241 3.67 -12.10 3.61
C GLU A 241 2.84 -11.02 4.32
N LYS A 242 3.24 -10.60 5.53
CA LYS A 242 2.61 -9.50 6.27
C LYS A 242 3.47 -8.23 6.30
N ALA A 243 4.60 -8.20 5.60
CA ALA A 243 5.51 -7.06 5.61
C ALA A 243 4.86 -5.75 5.12
N VAL A 244 4.08 -5.80 4.03
CA VAL A 244 3.36 -4.62 3.50
C VAL A 244 2.32 -4.08 4.49
N PHE A 245 1.59 -4.99 5.14
CA PHE A 245 0.62 -4.62 6.18
C PHE A 245 1.32 -4.00 7.40
N ALA A 246 2.41 -4.62 7.86
CA ALA A 246 3.20 -4.11 8.96
C ALA A 246 3.87 -2.76 8.63
N ALA A 247 4.30 -2.53 7.38
CA ALA A 247 4.80 -1.24 6.93
C ALA A 247 3.71 -0.16 6.98
N THR A 248 2.49 -0.50 6.54
CA THR A 248 1.30 0.36 6.65
C THR A 248 1.03 0.74 8.11
N GLU A 249 1.00 -0.22 9.02
CA GLU A 249 0.79 0.04 10.45
C GLU A 249 1.95 0.82 11.07
N CYS A 250 3.19 0.60 10.62
CA CYS A 250 4.35 1.39 11.03
C CYS A 250 4.17 2.88 10.66
N VAL A 251 3.67 3.17 9.46
CA VAL A 251 3.36 4.54 9.03
C VAL A 251 2.22 5.13 9.89
N ILE A 252 1.18 4.35 10.18
CA ILE A 252 0.05 4.81 11.02
C ILE A 252 0.52 5.18 12.43
N VAL A 253 1.37 4.35 13.04
CA VAL A 253 1.88 4.59 14.40
C VAL A 253 2.83 5.78 14.45
N SER A 254 3.67 5.96 13.44
CA SER A 254 4.72 6.99 13.44
C SER A 254 4.27 8.36 12.90
N LEU A 255 3.49 8.38 11.81
CA LEU A 255 3.04 9.61 11.14
C LEU A 255 1.52 9.85 11.26
N GLY A 256 0.73 8.77 11.29
CA GLY A 256 -0.73 8.84 11.37
C GLY A 256 -1.44 8.38 10.10
N LYS A 257 -2.73 8.04 10.23
CA LYS A 257 -3.55 7.46 9.16
C LYS A 257 -3.73 8.38 7.93
N GLN A 258 -3.65 9.70 8.13
CA GLN A 258 -3.78 10.70 7.07
C GLN A 258 -2.75 10.56 5.94
N TYR A 259 -1.60 9.92 6.20
CA TYR A 259 -0.54 9.69 5.22
C TYR A 259 -0.73 8.39 4.42
N LEU A 260 -1.90 7.77 4.50
CA LEU A 260 -2.27 6.60 3.69
C LEU A 260 -3.59 6.81 2.96
N GLU A 261 -4.37 7.80 3.39
CA GLU A 261 -5.61 8.14 2.74
C GLU A 261 -5.32 8.87 1.43
N ASN A 262 -6.06 8.49 0.39
CA ASN A 262 -5.96 9.12 -0.91
C ASN A 262 -6.57 10.52 -0.84
N PRO A 263 -5.78 11.60 -1.04
CA PRO A 263 -6.37 12.91 -1.14
C PRO A 263 -7.31 12.93 -2.34
N PRO A 264 -8.55 13.43 -2.20
CA PRO A 264 -9.45 13.54 -3.33
C PRO A 264 -8.83 14.46 -4.38
N VAL A 265 -8.75 13.98 -5.62
CA VAL A 265 -8.27 14.76 -6.75
C VAL A 265 -9.39 15.69 -7.20
N ASP A 266 -9.42 16.88 -6.63
CA ASP A 266 -10.33 17.95 -7.04
C ASP A 266 -9.62 18.89 -8.01
N LEU A 267 -10.14 19.01 -9.23
CA LEU A 267 -9.62 19.89 -10.27
C LEU A 267 -9.62 21.36 -9.83
N ALA A 268 -10.58 21.77 -8.99
CA ALA A 268 -10.61 23.13 -8.49
C ALA A 268 -9.40 23.43 -7.58
N ASN A 269 -9.07 22.50 -6.68
CA ASN A 269 -7.90 22.63 -5.81
C ASN A 269 -6.59 22.55 -6.62
N LEU A 270 -6.50 21.63 -7.58
CA LEU A 270 -5.35 21.55 -8.48
C LEU A 270 -5.15 22.84 -9.28
N TYR A 271 -6.23 23.43 -9.79
CA TYR A 271 -6.17 24.68 -10.53
C TYR A 271 -5.64 25.84 -9.66
N ASN A 272 -6.10 25.93 -8.41
CA ASN A 272 -5.62 26.94 -7.47
C ASN A 272 -4.12 26.78 -7.15
N ASP A 273 -3.62 25.54 -7.14
CA ASP A 273 -2.21 25.22 -6.89
C ASP A 273 -1.32 25.39 -8.16
N THR A 274 -1.93 25.56 -9.34
CA THR A 274 -1.19 25.72 -10.60
C THR A 274 -0.80 27.16 -10.90
N SER A 275 0.34 27.32 -11.56
CA SER A 275 0.82 28.60 -12.10
C SER A 275 0.79 28.54 -13.62
N PRO A 276 0.59 29.67 -14.33
CA PRO A 276 0.69 29.74 -15.80
C PRO A 276 2.04 29.27 -16.37
N SER A 277 3.08 29.15 -15.52
CA SER A 277 4.41 28.66 -15.89
C SER A 277 4.58 27.13 -15.74
N ILE A 278 3.60 26.41 -15.18
CA ILE A 278 3.65 24.97 -14.92
C ILE A 278 2.63 24.27 -15.83
N LEU A 279 3.10 23.38 -16.71
CA LEU A 279 2.23 22.57 -17.56
C LEU A 279 1.59 21.45 -16.75
N LEU A 280 0.26 21.32 -16.83
CA LEU A 280 -0.49 20.23 -16.22
C LEU A 280 -0.68 19.10 -17.24
N VAL A 281 -0.25 17.88 -16.89
CA VAL A 281 -0.32 16.69 -17.76
C VAL A 281 -1.20 15.64 -17.11
N PHE A 282 -2.21 15.15 -17.83
CA PHE A 282 -3.04 14.02 -17.42
C PHE A 282 -2.77 12.83 -18.33
N LEU A 283 -2.57 11.65 -17.72
CA LEU A 283 -2.45 10.38 -18.42
C LEU A 283 -3.49 9.42 -17.85
N SER A 284 -4.37 8.92 -18.71
CA SER A 284 -5.37 7.91 -18.38
C SER A 284 -5.25 6.76 -19.37
N THR A 285 -5.14 5.54 -18.85
CA THR A 285 -5.11 4.33 -19.67
C THR A 285 -6.51 4.07 -20.20
N GLY A 286 -6.70 4.20 -21.52
CA GLY A 286 -7.94 3.79 -22.19
C GLY A 286 -9.14 4.73 -22.08
N SER A 287 -8.99 5.94 -21.51
CA SER A 287 -10.08 6.93 -21.49
C SER A 287 -9.55 8.35 -21.69
N ASP A 288 -10.27 9.17 -22.45
CA ASP A 288 -10.11 10.63 -22.48
C ASP A 288 -10.31 11.21 -21.05
N PRO A 289 -9.34 11.95 -20.47
CA PRO A 289 -9.48 12.52 -19.13
C PRO A 289 -10.66 13.49 -19.00
N MET A 290 -11.19 14.00 -20.11
CA MET A 290 -12.40 14.84 -20.08
C MET A 290 -13.69 14.01 -19.86
N GLY A 291 -13.66 12.71 -20.16
CA GLY A 291 -14.76 11.77 -19.94
C GLY A 291 -14.73 11.03 -18.60
N ALA A 292 -13.63 11.09 -17.85
CA ALA A 292 -13.45 10.35 -16.59
C ALA A 292 -14.22 10.96 -15.40
N PHE A 293 -14.65 12.22 -15.50
CA PHE A 293 -15.38 12.93 -14.44
C PHE A 293 -16.85 12.49 -14.29
N LEU A 294 -17.47 11.97 -15.35
CA LEU A 294 -18.87 11.51 -15.33
C LEU A 294 -19.02 9.98 -15.18
N ARG A 295 -17.94 9.20 -15.32
CA ARG A 295 -18.03 7.74 -15.49
C ARG A 295 -17.44 6.86 -14.39
N SER A 296 -16.61 7.38 -13.49
CA SER A 296 -16.03 6.52 -12.44
C SER A 296 -17.14 6.07 -11.45
N ALA A 297 -17.43 4.77 -11.44
CA ALA A 297 -18.50 4.06 -10.73
C ALA A 297 -19.96 4.30 -11.19
N LYS A 298 -20.42 5.53 -11.42
CA LYS A 298 -21.81 5.75 -11.85
C LYS A 298 -22.05 5.34 -13.31
N GLY A 299 -21.07 5.53 -14.20
CA GLY A 299 -21.19 5.32 -15.66
C GLY A 299 -21.42 3.88 -16.09
N ALA A 300 -20.64 2.94 -15.55
CA ALA A 300 -20.73 1.53 -15.94
C ALA A 300 -22.12 0.92 -15.68
N PHE A 301 -22.83 1.37 -14.64
CA PHE A 301 -24.21 0.96 -14.37
C PHE A 301 -25.28 1.92 -14.91
N THR A 302 -24.98 3.21 -15.15
CA THR A 302 -25.96 4.13 -15.80
C THR A 302 -26.05 3.93 -17.30
N GLU A 303 -24.96 3.57 -18.00
CA GLU A 303 -25.02 3.19 -19.43
C GLU A 303 -25.72 1.83 -19.62
N ILE A 304 -25.58 0.92 -18.64
CA ILE A 304 -26.30 -0.36 -18.62
C ILE A 304 -27.79 -0.19 -18.27
N SER A 305 -28.21 0.92 -17.65
CA SER A 305 -29.60 1.14 -17.20
C SER A 305 -30.64 0.91 -18.31
N GLN A 306 -30.37 1.35 -19.54
CA GLN A 306 -31.26 1.13 -20.69
C GLN A 306 -31.31 -0.34 -21.14
N LEU A 307 -30.19 -1.07 -21.02
CA LEU A 307 -30.13 -2.50 -21.33
C LEU A 307 -30.67 -3.36 -20.18
N PHE A 308 -30.67 -2.87 -18.94
CA PHE A 308 -30.93 -3.66 -17.73
C PHE A 308 -32.40 -3.78 -17.36
N GLU A 309 -33.20 -2.74 -17.61
CA GLU A 309 -34.57 -2.63 -17.09
C GLU A 309 -35.60 -3.29 -18.02
N ASP A 310 -35.46 -3.15 -19.35
CA ASP A 310 -36.45 -3.60 -20.34
C ASP A 310 -35.94 -4.73 -21.24
N HIS A 311 -36.09 -5.99 -20.80
CA HIS A 311 -35.85 -7.17 -21.64
C HIS A 311 -36.86 -8.29 -21.38
N VAL A 312 -37.23 -9.04 -22.44
CA VAL A 312 -38.24 -10.13 -22.41
C VAL A 312 -37.90 -11.24 -21.40
N LEU A 313 -36.61 -11.40 -21.11
CA LEU A 313 -36.07 -12.40 -20.18
C LEU A 313 -36.07 -11.95 -18.70
N GLY A 314 -36.47 -10.70 -18.39
CA GLY A 314 -36.66 -10.20 -17.03
C GLY A 314 -35.47 -10.44 -16.09
N CYS A 315 -35.72 -11.08 -14.94
CA CYS A 315 -34.66 -11.35 -13.95
C CYS A 315 -33.52 -12.23 -14.49
N GLN A 316 -33.78 -13.18 -15.40
CA GLN A 316 -32.73 -14.00 -16.01
C GLN A 316 -31.75 -13.15 -16.82
N TRP A 317 -32.25 -12.14 -17.53
CA TRP A 317 -31.42 -11.19 -18.27
C TRP A 317 -30.45 -10.44 -17.37
N ARG A 318 -30.97 -9.90 -16.26
CA ARG A 318 -30.18 -9.15 -15.28
C ARG A 318 -29.09 -9.99 -14.64
N LYS A 319 -29.40 -11.25 -14.29
CA LYS A 319 -28.41 -12.21 -13.78
C LYS A 319 -27.29 -12.46 -14.79
N ILE A 320 -27.62 -12.58 -16.07
CA ILE A 320 -26.65 -12.83 -17.13
C ILE A 320 -25.73 -11.61 -17.33
N ILE A 321 -26.29 -10.40 -17.39
CA ILE A 321 -25.51 -9.16 -17.46
C ILE A 321 -24.56 -9.07 -16.27
N PHE A 322 -25.08 -9.31 -15.06
CA PHE A 322 -24.28 -9.30 -13.84
C PHE A 322 -23.14 -10.32 -13.92
N GLY A 323 -23.42 -11.54 -14.37
CA GLY A 323 -22.41 -12.59 -14.56
C GLY A 323 -21.30 -12.20 -15.54
N ILE A 324 -21.62 -11.56 -16.68
CA ILE A 324 -20.61 -11.08 -17.63
C ILE A 324 -19.77 -9.95 -17.03
N CYS A 325 -20.41 -8.98 -16.36
CA CYS A 325 -19.71 -7.88 -15.70
C CYS A 325 -18.78 -8.38 -14.59
N PHE A 326 -19.26 -9.33 -13.77
CA PHE A 326 -18.49 -9.92 -12.70
C PHE A 326 -17.33 -10.77 -13.24
N PHE A 327 -17.57 -11.57 -14.28
CA PHE A 327 -16.52 -12.29 -15.01
C PHE A 327 -15.43 -11.34 -15.51
N HIS A 328 -15.82 -10.22 -16.13
CA HIS A 328 -14.88 -9.21 -16.63
C HIS A 328 -14.00 -8.64 -15.51
N ALA A 329 -14.59 -8.31 -14.36
CA ALA A 329 -13.85 -7.84 -13.19
C ALA A 329 -12.88 -8.92 -12.68
N ILE A 330 -13.31 -10.19 -12.58
CA ILE A 330 -12.48 -11.30 -12.11
C ILE A 330 -11.27 -11.52 -13.01
N ILE A 331 -11.41 -11.53 -14.34
CA ILE A 331 -10.26 -11.75 -15.24
C ILE A 331 -9.28 -10.56 -15.22
N GLN A 332 -9.76 -9.34 -14.96
CA GLN A 332 -8.92 -8.16 -14.78
C GLN A 332 -8.13 -8.24 -13.46
N GLU A 333 -8.80 -8.57 -12.36
CA GLU A 333 -8.20 -8.72 -11.04
C GLU A 333 -7.19 -9.88 -10.98
N ARG A 334 -7.45 -10.98 -11.69
CA ARG A 334 -6.52 -12.12 -11.78
C ARG A 334 -5.14 -11.75 -12.32
N LYS A 335 -4.99 -10.62 -13.03
CA LYS A 335 -3.68 -10.13 -13.51
C LYS A 335 -2.72 -9.78 -12.37
N LYS A 336 -3.25 -9.42 -11.19
CA LYS A 336 -2.46 -9.06 -10.00
C LYS A 336 -1.60 -10.24 -9.52
N PHE A 337 -2.05 -11.48 -9.71
CA PHE A 337 -1.36 -12.69 -9.29
C PHE A 337 -0.25 -13.17 -10.25
N GLY A 338 0.08 -12.38 -11.28
CA GLY A 338 1.16 -12.72 -12.21
C GLY A 338 0.94 -14.09 -12.88
N PRO A 339 1.98 -14.95 -12.94
CA PRO A 339 1.89 -16.29 -13.56
C PRO A 339 0.84 -17.23 -12.94
N LEU A 340 0.47 -17.04 -11.67
CA LEU A 340 -0.60 -17.81 -11.03
C LEU A 340 -1.99 -17.40 -11.55
N GLY A 341 -2.10 -16.15 -11.99
CA GLY A 341 -3.30 -15.61 -12.64
C GLY A 341 -3.40 -16.03 -14.09
N TRP A 342 -2.38 -15.63 -14.86
CA TRP A 342 -2.24 -15.82 -16.30
C TRP A 342 -0.77 -16.07 -16.64
N ASN A 343 -0.48 -17.04 -17.51
CA ASN A 343 0.90 -17.28 -17.96
C ASN A 343 1.47 -16.05 -18.70
N ILE A 344 0.62 -15.35 -19.46
CA ILE A 344 0.96 -14.12 -20.17
C ILE A 344 0.05 -12.98 -19.71
N ARG A 345 0.60 -11.76 -19.55
CA ARG A 345 -0.20 -10.58 -19.19
C ARG A 345 -1.02 -10.10 -20.40
N TYR A 346 -2.31 -10.41 -20.39
CA TYR A 346 -3.27 -9.93 -21.39
C TYR A 346 -3.93 -8.61 -20.96
N GLU A 347 -4.32 -7.79 -21.93
CA GLU A 347 -5.15 -6.60 -21.72
C GLU A 347 -6.60 -6.90 -22.09
N PHE A 348 -7.51 -6.64 -21.14
CA PHE A 348 -8.95 -6.85 -21.28
C PHE A 348 -9.58 -5.50 -21.00
N ASN A 349 -10.25 -4.94 -21.99
CA ASN A 349 -10.74 -3.56 -21.98
C ASN A 349 -12.27 -3.53 -21.85
N ASP A 350 -12.82 -2.39 -21.44
CA ASP A 350 -14.27 -2.19 -21.37
C ASP A 350 -14.96 -2.45 -22.72
N SER A 351 -14.28 -2.21 -23.83
CA SER A 351 -14.75 -2.53 -25.18
C SER A 351 -15.06 -4.03 -25.37
N ASP A 352 -14.30 -4.92 -24.72
CA ASP A 352 -14.53 -6.37 -24.80
C ASP A 352 -15.81 -6.75 -24.04
N ARG A 353 -16.07 -6.10 -22.89
CA ARG A 353 -17.31 -6.25 -22.13
C ARG A 353 -18.50 -5.72 -22.91
N GLU A 354 -18.39 -4.52 -23.47
CA GLU A 354 -19.44 -3.92 -24.30
C GLU A 354 -19.78 -4.81 -25.50
N CYS A 355 -18.76 -5.35 -26.18
CA CYS A 355 -18.95 -6.30 -27.27
C CYS A 355 -19.70 -7.56 -26.81
N ALA A 356 -19.35 -8.11 -25.65
CA ALA A 356 -20.04 -9.28 -25.08
C ALA A 356 -21.51 -8.98 -24.77
N LEU A 357 -21.82 -7.81 -24.19
CA LEU A 357 -23.19 -7.38 -23.88
C LEU A 357 -24.01 -7.08 -25.15
N LEU A 358 -23.40 -6.49 -26.17
CA LEU A 358 -24.04 -6.25 -27.47
C LEU A 358 -24.38 -7.57 -28.17
N ASN A 359 -23.46 -8.54 -28.15
CA ASN A 359 -23.73 -9.88 -28.66
C ASN A 359 -24.86 -10.55 -27.89
N LEU A 360 -24.85 -10.45 -26.55
CA LEU A 360 -25.92 -10.99 -25.72
C LEU A 360 -27.29 -10.40 -26.11
N ASN A 361 -27.38 -9.08 -26.29
CA ASN A 361 -28.63 -8.43 -26.73
C ASN A 361 -29.05 -8.87 -28.13
N LEU A 362 -28.10 -9.03 -29.05
CA LEU A 362 -28.38 -9.48 -30.41
C LEU A 362 -29.00 -10.88 -30.46
N TYR A 363 -28.46 -11.83 -29.69
CA TYR A 363 -28.87 -13.23 -29.74
C TYR A 363 -30.10 -13.55 -28.86
N CYS A 364 -30.40 -12.71 -27.87
CA CYS A 364 -31.51 -12.96 -26.93
C CYS A 364 -32.80 -12.16 -27.24
N LYS A 365 -32.88 -11.46 -28.38
CA LYS A 365 -34.04 -10.61 -28.75
C LYS A 365 -35.39 -11.33 -28.67
N ASP A 366 -35.41 -12.61 -29.08
CA ASP A 366 -36.62 -13.41 -29.16
C ASP A 366 -36.97 -14.13 -27.84
N GLY A 367 -36.28 -13.82 -26.74
CA GLY A 367 -36.53 -14.43 -25.42
C GLY A 367 -36.02 -15.87 -25.28
N THR A 368 -35.25 -16.38 -26.23
CA THR A 368 -34.52 -17.65 -26.12
C THR A 368 -33.03 -17.39 -25.93
N ILE A 369 -32.37 -18.18 -25.07
CA ILE A 369 -30.95 -18.00 -24.74
C ILE A 369 -30.13 -19.10 -25.44
N PRO A 370 -29.44 -18.82 -26.55
CA PRO A 370 -28.59 -19.79 -27.24
C PRO A 370 -27.24 -19.93 -26.54
N TRP A 371 -27.21 -20.71 -25.44
CA TRP A 371 -26.03 -20.87 -24.58
C TRP A 371 -24.78 -21.31 -25.32
N ASP A 372 -24.86 -22.30 -26.20
CA ASP A 372 -23.69 -22.81 -26.92
C ASP A 372 -23.04 -21.74 -27.81
N ALA A 373 -23.87 -20.94 -28.50
CA ALA A 373 -23.40 -19.84 -29.33
C ALA A 373 -22.80 -18.71 -28.49
N LEU A 374 -23.47 -18.32 -27.42
CA LEU A 374 -23.02 -17.23 -26.56
C LEU A 374 -21.71 -17.57 -25.81
N ILE A 375 -21.62 -18.78 -25.25
CA ILE A 375 -20.40 -19.24 -24.57
C ILE A 375 -19.23 -19.29 -25.56
N TYR A 376 -19.47 -19.77 -26.79
CA TYR A 376 -18.45 -19.79 -27.83
C TYR A 376 -18.01 -18.38 -28.23
N ILE A 377 -18.95 -17.47 -28.52
CA ILE A 377 -18.63 -16.10 -28.93
C ILE A 377 -17.88 -15.36 -27.81
N THR A 378 -18.39 -15.39 -26.58
CA THR A 378 -17.76 -14.69 -25.46
C THR A 378 -16.41 -15.32 -25.09
N GLY A 379 -16.32 -16.65 -25.03
CA GLY A 379 -15.14 -17.37 -24.57
C GLY A 379 -14.03 -17.55 -25.61
N GLU A 380 -14.36 -17.76 -26.88
CA GLU A 380 -13.38 -18.01 -27.95
C GLU A 380 -13.08 -16.77 -28.78
N ILE A 381 -14.09 -15.95 -29.05
CA ILE A 381 -13.96 -14.83 -29.99
C ILE A 381 -13.67 -13.53 -29.25
N THR A 382 -14.55 -13.10 -28.35
CA THR A 382 -14.46 -11.79 -27.67
C THR A 382 -13.28 -11.75 -26.71
N TYR A 383 -13.27 -12.60 -25.69
CA TYR A 383 -12.15 -12.65 -24.73
C TYR A 383 -11.07 -13.63 -25.18
N GLY A 384 -11.45 -14.77 -25.74
CA GLY A 384 -10.51 -15.79 -26.22
C GLY A 384 -9.60 -15.28 -27.34
N GLY A 385 -10.08 -14.37 -28.19
CA GLY A 385 -9.27 -13.74 -29.24
C GLY A 385 -8.10 -12.91 -28.72
N ARG A 386 -8.11 -12.52 -27.44
CA ARG A 386 -6.99 -11.83 -26.77
C ARG A 386 -5.94 -12.80 -26.21
N VAL A 387 -6.34 -14.05 -25.94
CA VAL A 387 -5.54 -15.03 -25.22
C VAL A 387 -4.89 -15.99 -26.20
N MET A 388 -3.56 -15.91 -26.30
CA MET A 388 -2.80 -16.73 -27.26
C MET A 388 -2.36 -18.09 -26.70
N ASP A 389 -2.19 -18.22 -25.39
CA ASP A 389 -1.73 -19.47 -24.77
C ASP A 389 -2.89 -20.46 -24.59
N ALA A 390 -2.65 -21.74 -24.92
CA ALA A 390 -3.70 -22.76 -24.89
C ALA A 390 -4.17 -23.09 -23.46
N TRP A 391 -3.28 -23.03 -22.46
CA TRP A 391 -3.64 -23.25 -21.07
C TRP A 391 -4.42 -22.07 -20.49
N ASP A 392 -4.00 -20.84 -20.81
CA ASP A 392 -4.74 -19.65 -20.44
C ASP A 392 -6.12 -19.60 -21.12
N GLN A 393 -6.25 -20.02 -22.39
CA GLN A 393 -7.57 -20.14 -23.03
C GLN A 393 -8.47 -21.14 -22.30
N ARG A 394 -7.93 -22.30 -21.90
CA ARG A 394 -8.68 -23.28 -21.11
C ARG A 394 -9.09 -22.70 -19.75
N CYS A 395 -8.20 -21.97 -19.10
CA CYS A 395 -8.47 -21.28 -17.84
C CYS A 395 -9.61 -20.28 -18.00
N LEU A 396 -9.51 -19.37 -18.98
CA LEU A 396 -10.53 -18.37 -19.31
C LEU A 396 -11.92 -19.00 -19.52
N ARG A 397 -12.01 -20.07 -20.33
CA ARG A 397 -13.28 -20.78 -20.58
C ARG A 397 -13.85 -21.43 -19.32
N THR A 398 -12.98 -21.94 -18.45
CA THR A 398 -13.39 -22.57 -17.20
C THR A 398 -13.95 -21.52 -16.24
N ILE A 399 -13.28 -20.38 -16.11
CA ILE A 399 -13.77 -19.23 -15.33
C ILE A 399 -15.09 -18.74 -15.90
N LEU A 400 -15.18 -18.53 -17.22
CA LEU A 400 -16.40 -18.05 -17.88
C LEU A 400 -17.60 -18.95 -17.55
N LYS A 401 -17.45 -20.27 -17.57
CA LYS A 401 -18.54 -21.20 -17.22
C LYS A 401 -19.08 -21.03 -15.80
N GLY A 402 -18.23 -20.59 -14.86
CA GLY A 402 -18.63 -20.33 -13.48
C GLY A 402 -19.59 -19.14 -13.33
N PHE A 403 -19.44 -18.13 -14.19
CA PHE A 403 -20.21 -16.88 -14.15
C PHE A 403 -21.29 -16.78 -15.25
N PHE A 404 -21.10 -17.49 -16.35
CA PHE A 404 -21.92 -17.43 -17.55
C PHE A 404 -22.20 -18.84 -18.09
N SER A 405 -23.25 -19.46 -17.56
CA SER A 405 -23.71 -20.78 -18.02
C SER A 405 -25.19 -20.99 -17.64
N PRO A 406 -25.88 -22.01 -18.20
CA PRO A 406 -27.26 -22.31 -17.81
C PRO A 406 -27.45 -22.57 -16.32
N GLN A 407 -26.39 -22.98 -15.62
CA GLN A 407 -26.42 -23.29 -14.19
C GLN A 407 -26.49 -22.03 -13.33
N THR A 408 -25.96 -20.90 -13.81
CA THR A 408 -25.94 -19.64 -13.05
C THR A 408 -27.32 -19.00 -12.91
N LEU A 409 -28.29 -19.43 -13.72
CA LEU A 409 -29.69 -19.03 -13.61
C LEU A 409 -30.48 -19.80 -12.54
N LYS A 410 -29.92 -20.87 -11.98
CA LYS A 410 -30.62 -21.64 -10.93
C LYS A 410 -30.80 -20.78 -9.67
N PRO A 411 -31.92 -20.91 -8.96
CA PRO A 411 -32.15 -20.19 -7.71
C PRO A 411 -31.10 -20.62 -6.66
N GLY A 412 -30.50 -19.64 -5.98
CA GLY A 412 -29.47 -19.87 -4.95
C GLY A 412 -28.09 -20.30 -5.48
N TYR A 413 -27.82 -20.13 -6.78
CA TYR A 413 -26.48 -20.35 -7.32
C TYR A 413 -25.51 -19.28 -6.82
N ALA A 414 -24.42 -19.71 -6.18
CA ALA A 414 -23.32 -18.86 -5.78
C ALA A 414 -22.11 -19.06 -6.70
N TYR A 415 -21.36 -18.00 -6.92
CA TYR A 415 -20.10 -17.98 -7.67
C TYR A 415 -18.91 -18.48 -6.84
N SER A 416 -19.01 -18.45 -5.50
CA SER A 416 -18.00 -18.91 -4.56
C SER A 416 -18.54 -19.99 -3.62
N ASP A 417 -17.64 -20.79 -3.05
CA ASP A 417 -17.97 -21.84 -2.08
C ASP A 417 -18.48 -21.26 -0.75
N SER A 418 -18.01 -20.05 -0.36
CA SER A 418 -18.53 -19.31 0.80
C SER A 418 -20.00 -18.90 0.69
N GLY A 419 -20.55 -18.83 -0.52
CA GLY A 419 -21.87 -18.27 -0.77
C GLY A 419 -21.95 -16.74 -0.68
N THR A 420 -20.83 -16.05 -0.44
CA THR A 420 -20.80 -14.58 -0.35
C THR A 420 -21.01 -13.93 -1.71
N TYR A 421 -20.49 -14.52 -2.78
CA TYR A 421 -20.55 -13.97 -4.13
C TYR A 421 -21.65 -14.67 -4.94
N TYR A 422 -22.71 -13.95 -5.32
CA TYR A 422 -23.81 -14.46 -6.14
C TYR A 422 -24.43 -13.34 -7.01
N ALA A 423 -25.34 -13.71 -7.92
CA ALA A 423 -26.18 -12.76 -8.64
C ALA A 423 -27.52 -12.56 -7.90
N PRO A 424 -27.84 -11.34 -7.43
CA PRO A 424 -29.11 -11.05 -6.78
C PRO A 424 -30.34 -11.46 -7.60
N ASP A 425 -31.39 -11.91 -6.91
CA ASP A 425 -32.70 -12.23 -7.48
C ASP A 425 -33.64 -11.01 -7.46
N THR A 426 -33.16 -9.87 -7.93
CA THR A 426 -33.86 -8.59 -7.81
C THR A 426 -34.11 -7.96 -9.18
N ASP A 427 -35.15 -7.14 -9.26
CA ASP A 427 -35.53 -6.44 -10.50
C ASP A 427 -34.97 -5.02 -10.58
N GLU A 428 -34.54 -4.45 -9.46
CA GLU A 428 -34.05 -3.08 -9.37
C GLU A 428 -32.53 -3.01 -9.42
N LEU A 429 -31.98 -2.17 -10.32
CA LEU A 429 -30.55 -1.93 -10.45
C LEU A 429 -29.89 -1.43 -9.15
N GLU A 430 -30.59 -0.59 -8.39
CA GLU A 430 -30.09 -0.04 -7.12
C GLU A 430 -29.84 -1.13 -6.07
N GLN A 431 -30.56 -2.25 -6.12
CA GLN A 431 -30.34 -3.36 -5.21
C GLN A 431 -29.06 -4.13 -5.56
N TYR A 432 -28.72 -4.26 -6.85
CA TYR A 432 -27.42 -4.81 -7.27
C TYR A 432 -26.26 -3.90 -6.83
N LYS A 433 -26.41 -2.57 -6.93
CA LYS A 433 -25.38 -1.62 -6.47
C LYS A 433 -25.13 -1.74 -4.96
N LYS A 434 -26.21 -1.74 -4.16
CA LYS A 434 -26.11 -1.92 -2.71
C LYS A 434 -25.46 -3.25 -2.32
N TYR A 435 -25.75 -4.31 -3.07
CA TYR A 435 -25.10 -5.60 -2.87
C TYR A 435 -23.59 -5.52 -3.14
N ILE A 436 -23.16 -4.91 -4.24
CA ILE A 436 -21.72 -4.70 -4.54
C ILE A 436 -21.05 -3.88 -3.43
N GLU A 437 -21.69 -2.82 -2.94
CA GLU A 437 -21.17 -2.00 -1.84
C GLU A 437 -21.06 -2.77 -0.51
N SER A 438 -21.82 -3.85 -0.34
CA SER A 438 -21.76 -4.70 0.86
C SER A 438 -20.66 -5.75 0.82
N LEU A 439 -19.98 -5.94 -0.33
CA LEU A 439 -18.92 -6.92 -0.47
C LEU A 439 -17.65 -6.52 0.32
N PRO A 440 -16.83 -7.50 0.76
CA PRO A 440 -15.59 -7.23 1.45
C PRO A 440 -14.64 -6.36 0.63
N THR A 441 -13.89 -5.47 1.29
CA THR A 441 -12.84 -4.66 0.63
C THR A 441 -11.60 -5.48 0.27
N ILE A 442 -11.41 -6.62 0.93
CA ILE A 442 -10.35 -7.59 0.64
C ILE A 442 -11.04 -8.86 0.17
N ASP A 443 -10.90 -9.17 -1.12
CA ASP A 443 -11.51 -10.34 -1.73
C ASP A 443 -10.73 -11.62 -1.41
N ASP A 444 -11.46 -12.67 -1.01
CA ASP A 444 -10.87 -13.98 -0.77
C ASP A 444 -10.50 -14.68 -2.09
N PRO A 445 -9.40 -15.46 -2.14
CA PRO A 445 -8.92 -16.12 -3.35
C PRO A 445 -9.92 -17.06 -4.03
N GLU A 446 -10.90 -17.55 -3.27
CA GLU A 446 -11.98 -18.42 -3.76
C GLU A 446 -12.79 -17.78 -4.89
N VAL A 447 -13.04 -16.47 -4.85
CA VAL A 447 -13.84 -15.78 -5.89
C VAL A 447 -13.12 -15.77 -7.23
N PHE A 448 -11.79 -15.79 -7.19
CA PHE A 448 -10.95 -15.91 -8.37
C PHE A 448 -10.77 -17.37 -8.80
N GLY A 449 -11.29 -18.36 -8.06
CA GLY A 449 -11.05 -19.78 -8.28
C GLY A 449 -9.60 -20.19 -7.98
N MET A 450 -8.98 -19.57 -6.98
CA MET A 450 -7.59 -19.81 -6.58
C MET A 450 -7.48 -20.33 -5.15
N HIS A 451 -6.39 -21.04 -4.86
CA HIS A 451 -6.05 -21.49 -3.50
C HIS A 451 -5.52 -20.31 -2.66
N GLU A 452 -5.68 -20.35 -1.33
CA GLU A 452 -5.22 -19.31 -0.40
C GLU A 452 -3.73 -18.94 -0.57
N ASN A 453 -2.91 -19.93 -0.92
CA ASN A 453 -1.48 -19.76 -1.24
C ASN A 453 -1.20 -18.74 -2.34
N ALA A 454 -2.14 -18.51 -3.28
CA ALA A 454 -1.98 -17.49 -4.31
C ALA A 454 -1.98 -16.08 -3.71
N HIS A 455 -2.78 -15.84 -2.66
CA HIS A 455 -2.77 -14.58 -1.93
C HIS A 455 -1.47 -14.40 -1.16
N LEU A 456 -0.97 -15.45 -0.51
CA LEU A 456 0.32 -15.41 0.19
C LEU A 456 1.46 -15.06 -0.78
N ALA A 457 1.51 -15.74 -1.94
CA ALA A 457 2.51 -15.48 -2.97
C ALA A 457 2.41 -14.04 -3.51
N PHE A 458 1.20 -13.54 -3.75
CA PHE A 458 0.99 -12.15 -4.16
C PHE A 458 1.49 -11.14 -3.12
N GLN A 459 1.23 -11.37 -1.83
CA GLN A 459 1.70 -10.50 -0.75
C GLN A 459 3.22 -10.50 -0.64
N VAL A 460 3.87 -11.66 -0.77
CA VAL A 460 5.34 -11.76 -0.79
C VAL A 460 5.93 -11.03 -1.99
N THR A 461 5.40 -11.26 -3.20
CA THR A 461 5.86 -10.54 -4.41
C THR A 461 5.66 -9.03 -4.29
N ASN A 462 4.61 -8.56 -3.61
CA ASN A 462 4.41 -7.13 -3.34
C ASN A 462 5.32 -6.58 -2.23
N ALA A 463 5.79 -7.42 -1.31
CA ALA A 463 6.77 -7.03 -0.31
C ALA A 463 8.19 -6.93 -0.90
N GLU A 464 8.49 -7.75 -1.91
CA GLU A 464 9.78 -7.75 -2.63
C GLU A 464 9.91 -6.58 -3.61
N LYS A 465 8.82 -6.21 -4.28
CA LYS A 465 8.74 -5.04 -5.17
C LYS A 465 8.73 -3.74 -4.38
#